data_AF-A0A6I5X486-F1
#
_entry.id   AF-A0A6I5X486-F1
#
_cell.length_a   1.000
_cell.length_b   1.000
_cell.length_c   1.000
_cell.angle_alpha   90.00
_cell.angle_beta   90.00
_cell.angle_gamma   90.00
#
_symmetry.space_group_name_H-M   'P 1'
#
loop_
_entity.id
_entity.type
_entity.pdbx_description
1 polymer ?
#
loop_
_entity_poly.entity_id
_entity_poly.type
_entity_poly.pdbx_seq_one_letter_code
_entity_poly.pdbx_strand_id
1 'polypeptide(L)'
;MVVDPLPNDGVDITFFRPETVTAYEVGAKTRWLDDTLQVNVAAFVNNYSAIQINGFDLQTFLTYTQNVGKRRAKGVEAEVLIRPVRGFEVGIVASYLDAYYRKGAAAFDPISGALISIAGNQSGFSPKYRIGTSASYAIPLGNGATLTPRVQTSFASRYYLTDFNAFIERQKAYTKTDFRLTYAAPDDRWTLEGYVTNIENTAVKAGGEFGGRGAYFMAYAPPRQWGVAAGFKF
;
A
#
# COMPACT_ATOMS: atom_id res chain seq x y z
N MET A 1 7.63 -37.51 15.93
CA MET A 1 8.55 -37.38 17.07
C MET A 1 7.94 -36.34 17.99
N VAL A 2 7.34 -36.79 19.08
CA VAL A 2 6.68 -35.94 20.08
C VAL A 2 7.78 -35.42 21.00
N VAL A 3 7.92 -34.10 21.11
CA VAL A 3 8.82 -33.47 22.08
C VAL A 3 7.93 -32.90 23.17
N ASP A 4 8.19 -33.34 24.40
CA ASP A 4 7.50 -32.92 25.62
C ASP A 4 7.72 -31.40 25.87
N PRO A 5 6.74 -30.66 26.40
CA PRO A 5 6.90 -29.23 26.68
C PRO A 5 7.71 -28.98 27.96
N LEU A 6 8.60 -28.00 27.89
CA LEU A 6 9.30 -27.43 29.05
C LEU A 6 8.33 -26.65 29.96
N PRO A 7 8.69 -26.43 31.24
CA PRO A 7 7.82 -25.81 32.23
C PRO A 7 7.36 -24.40 31.83
N ASN A 8 6.14 -24.07 32.23
CA ASN A 8 5.41 -22.86 31.88
C ASN A 8 5.87 -21.66 32.72
N ASP A 9 6.71 -20.80 32.12
CA ASP A 9 7.23 -19.57 32.72
C ASP A 9 6.36 -18.34 32.41
N GLY A 10 5.09 -18.53 32.04
CA GLY A 10 4.09 -17.45 32.10
C GLY A 10 4.06 -16.44 30.94
N VAL A 11 4.83 -16.65 29.86
CA VAL A 11 4.57 -15.98 28.57
C VAL A 11 4.85 -16.96 27.42
N ASP A 12 3.81 -17.68 26.98
CA ASP A 12 3.89 -18.55 25.81
C ASP A 12 3.79 -17.69 24.52
N ILE A 13 4.93 -17.14 24.10
CA ILE A 13 5.09 -16.35 22.87
C ILE A 13 5.02 -17.20 21.58
N THR A 14 4.69 -18.49 21.68
CA THR A 14 4.97 -19.47 20.60
C THR A 14 3.76 -20.14 19.94
N PHE A 15 2.52 -19.90 20.39
CA PHE A 15 1.35 -20.56 19.78
C PHE A 15 0.27 -19.59 19.30
N PHE A 16 0.44 -19.10 18.08
CA PHE A 16 -0.66 -18.58 17.28
C PHE A 16 -1.20 -19.66 16.33
N ARG A 17 -2.51 -19.66 16.09
CA ARG A 17 -3.12 -20.50 15.05
C ARG A 17 -2.77 -19.96 13.66
N PRO A 18 -2.54 -20.83 12.66
CA PRO A 18 -2.37 -20.41 11.28
C PRO A 18 -3.54 -19.56 10.79
N GLU A 19 -3.23 -18.47 10.09
CA GLU A 19 -4.24 -17.67 9.39
C GLU A 19 -4.73 -18.44 8.15
N THR A 20 -6.03 -18.44 7.91
CA THR A 20 -6.64 -19.06 6.72
C THR A 20 -7.52 -18.06 5.98
N VAL A 21 -7.57 -18.19 4.65
CA VAL A 21 -8.41 -17.34 3.80
C VAL A 21 -9.24 -18.18 2.85
N THR A 22 -10.51 -17.81 2.70
CA THR A 22 -11.35 -18.24 1.59
C THR A 22 -11.58 -17.05 0.67
N ALA A 23 -11.07 -17.14 -0.55
CA ALA A 23 -11.11 -16.07 -1.55
C ALA A 23 -12.09 -16.42 -2.68
N TYR A 24 -12.89 -15.44 -3.09
CA TYR A 24 -13.74 -15.49 -4.27
C TYR A 24 -13.42 -14.27 -5.13
N GLU A 25 -13.20 -14.48 -6.42
CA GLU A 25 -12.87 -13.42 -7.37
C GLU A 25 -13.59 -13.65 -8.71
N VAL A 26 -14.03 -12.56 -9.32
CA VAL A 26 -14.55 -12.54 -10.69
C VAL A 26 -13.98 -11.33 -11.42
N GLY A 27 -13.57 -11.51 -12.67
CA GLY A 27 -12.97 -10.42 -13.43
C GLY A 27 -12.99 -10.63 -14.93
N ALA A 28 -12.66 -9.56 -15.64
CA ALA A 28 -12.57 -9.51 -17.09
C ALA A 28 -11.29 -8.77 -17.50
N LYS A 29 -10.68 -9.23 -18.59
CA LYS A 29 -9.55 -8.57 -19.25
C LYS A 29 -9.94 -8.37 -20.71
N THR A 30 -9.93 -7.13 -21.16
CA THR A 30 -10.48 -6.76 -22.46
C THR A 30 -9.51 -5.84 -23.20
N ARG A 31 -9.49 -5.95 -24.52
CA ARG A 31 -8.77 -5.06 -25.43
C ARG A 31 -9.73 -4.55 -26.50
N TRP A 32 -9.58 -3.29 -26.85
CA TRP A 32 -10.46 -2.56 -27.74
C TRP A 32 -9.64 -1.68 -28.68
N LEU A 33 -10.24 -1.27 -29.80
CA LEU A 33 -9.67 -0.27 -30.71
C LEU A 33 -8.28 -0.68 -31.22
N ASP A 34 -8.15 -1.91 -31.74
CA ASP A 34 -6.89 -2.46 -32.25
C ASP A 34 -5.74 -2.37 -31.22
N ASP A 35 -6.00 -2.87 -29.99
CA ASP A 35 -5.09 -2.85 -28.84
C ASP A 35 -4.69 -1.46 -28.32
N THR A 36 -5.36 -0.39 -28.76
CA THR A 36 -5.18 0.98 -28.26
C THR A 36 -5.69 1.15 -26.83
N LEU A 37 -6.75 0.43 -26.45
CA LEU A 37 -7.36 0.49 -25.12
C LEU A 37 -7.40 -0.89 -24.50
N GLN A 38 -6.75 -1.05 -23.36
CA GLN A 38 -6.87 -2.23 -22.50
C GLN A 38 -7.61 -1.86 -21.22
N VAL A 39 -8.58 -2.68 -20.84
CA VAL A 39 -9.34 -2.54 -19.59
C VAL A 39 -9.38 -3.89 -18.89
N ASN A 40 -8.84 -3.93 -17.68
CA ASN A 40 -8.94 -5.05 -16.76
C ASN A 40 -9.77 -4.62 -15.56
N VAL A 41 -10.71 -5.45 -15.13
CA VAL A 41 -11.53 -5.20 -13.95
C VAL A 41 -11.75 -6.50 -13.18
N ALA A 42 -11.68 -6.45 -11.87
CA ALA A 42 -11.95 -7.58 -10.99
C ALA A 42 -12.72 -7.12 -9.75
N ALA A 43 -13.56 -8.01 -9.21
CA ALA A 43 -14.22 -7.86 -7.93
C ALA A 43 -13.93 -9.10 -7.08
N PHE A 44 -13.67 -8.89 -5.80
CA PHE A 44 -13.26 -9.96 -4.90
C PHE A 44 -13.91 -9.87 -3.52
N VAL A 45 -13.99 -11.02 -2.85
CA VAL A 45 -14.37 -11.15 -1.43
C VAL A 45 -13.47 -12.19 -0.77
N ASN A 46 -12.68 -11.74 0.20
CA ASN A 46 -11.79 -12.57 1.00
C ASN A 46 -12.31 -12.64 2.44
N ASN A 47 -12.49 -13.86 2.93
CA ASN A 47 -12.91 -14.14 4.30
C ASN A 47 -11.75 -14.79 5.04
N TYR A 48 -11.19 -14.06 6.00
CA TYR A 48 -10.05 -14.52 6.79
C TYR A 48 -10.50 -15.03 8.16
N SER A 49 -9.83 -16.08 8.64
CA SER A 49 -10.00 -16.63 9.97
C SER A 49 -8.66 -16.79 10.67
N ALA A 50 -8.67 -16.61 12.00
CA ALA A 50 -7.47 -16.60 12.84
C ALA A 50 -6.44 -15.56 12.37
N ILE A 51 -6.92 -14.36 11.98
CA ILE A 51 -6.06 -13.23 11.60
C ILE A 51 -5.01 -12.98 12.67
N GLN A 52 -3.77 -12.80 12.26
CA GLN A 52 -2.68 -12.43 13.14
C GLN A 52 -2.35 -10.94 13.00
N ILE A 53 -2.20 -10.26 14.14
CA ILE A 53 -1.64 -8.90 14.19
C ILE A 53 -0.55 -8.83 15.25
N ASN A 54 0.26 -7.78 15.18
CA ASN A 54 1.22 -7.47 16.22
C ASN A 54 0.50 -6.91 17.46
N GLY A 55 0.82 -7.44 18.63
CA GLY A 55 0.55 -6.87 19.94
C GLY A 55 1.84 -6.35 20.58
N PHE A 56 1.68 -5.54 21.61
CA PHE A 56 2.80 -5.01 22.39
C PHE A 56 2.60 -5.36 23.86
N ASP A 57 3.60 -5.98 24.48
CA ASP A 57 3.55 -6.36 25.88
C ASP A 57 4.06 -5.21 26.76
N LEU A 58 3.18 -4.69 27.63
CA LEU A 58 3.46 -3.52 28.45
C LEU A 58 4.44 -3.78 29.61
N GLN A 59 4.75 -5.04 29.92
CA GLN A 59 5.66 -5.41 31.01
C GLN A 59 7.08 -5.66 30.48
N THR A 60 7.18 -6.42 29.40
CA THR A 60 8.46 -6.81 28.78
C THR A 60 8.92 -5.84 27.70
N PHE A 61 8.04 -4.97 27.22
CA PHE A 61 8.28 -4.05 26.09
C PHE A 61 8.63 -4.76 24.78
N LEU A 62 8.15 -5.99 24.62
CA LEU A 62 8.34 -6.81 23.42
C LEU A 62 7.08 -6.84 22.57
N THR A 63 7.28 -6.86 21.25
CA THR A 63 6.21 -7.11 20.28
C THR A 63 5.99 -8.62 20.17
N TYR A 64 4.72 -9.03 20.14
CA TYR A 64 4.32 -10.43 19.98
C TYR A 64 3.22 -10.56 18.94
N THR A 65 2.98 -11.78 18.44
CA THR A 65 1.88 -12.05 17.51
C THR A 65 0.66 -12.58 18.24
N GLN A 66 -0.52 -12.07 17.93
CA GLN A 66 -1.79 -12.52 18.50
C GLN A 66 -2.83 -12.82 17.42
N ASN A 67 -3.64 -13.87 17.62
CA ASN A 67 -4.82 -14.11 16.78
C ASN A 67 -6.01 -13.27 17.25
N VAL A 68 -6.55 -12.44 16.36
CA VAL A 68 -7.61 -11.48 16.68
C VAL A 68 -8.95 -11.81 16.04
N GLY A 69 -9.15 -13.07 15.65
CA GLY A 69 -10.42 -13.57 15.13
C GLY A 69 -10.54 -13.50 13.61
N LYS A 70 -11.63 -12.91 13.10
CA LYS A 70 -11.99 -12.96 11.67
C LYS A 70 -12.00 -11.57 11.05
N ARG A 71 -11.55 -11.47 9.79
CA ARG A 71 -11.59 -10.24 8.97
C ARG A 71 -12.28 -10.54 7.64
N ARG A 72 -12.97 -9.56 7.07
CA ARG A 72 -13.42 -9.60 5.67
C ARG A 72 -12.78 -8.46 4.91
N ALA A 73 -12.29 -8.74 3.72
CA ALA A 73 -11.89 -7.74 2.74
C ALA A 73 -12.69 -7.99 1.46
N LYS A 74 -13.32 -6.95 0.93
CA LYS A 74 -14.01 -7.03 -0.36
C LYS A 74 -13.71 -5.78 -1.14
N GLY A 75 -13.67 -5.89 -2.46
CA GLY A 75 -13.26 -4.77 -3.27
C GLY A 75 -13.51 -4.94 -4.75
N VAL A 76 -13.22 -3.87 -5.46
CA VAL A 76 -13.20 -3.81 -6.92
C VAL A 76 -11.89 -3.15 -7.32
N GLU A 77 -11.21 -3.70 -8.31
CA GLU A 77 -9.99 -3.18 -8.89
C GLU A 77 -10.19 -2.99 -10.39
N ALA A 78 -9.70 -1.87 -10.91
CA ALA A 78 -9.73 -1.55 -12.31
C ALA A 78 -8.37 -1.04 -12.76
N GLU A 79 -7.93 -1.51 -13.92
CA GLU A 79 -6.73 -1.06 -14.61
C GLU A 79 -7.11 -0.70 -16.05
N VAL A 80 -6.74 0.51 -16.46
CA VAL A 80 -6.96 1.03 -17.80
C VAL A 80 -5.63 1.49 -18.36
N LEU A 81 -5.34 1.06 -19.58
CA LEU A 81 -4.14 1.43 -20.31
C LEU A 81 -4.52 1.89 -21.71
N ILE A 82 -4.09 3.09 -22.08
CA ILE A 82 -4.48 3.76 -23.33
C ILE A 82 -3.23 4.18 -24.08
N ARG A 83 -3.14 3.82 -25.36
CA ARG A 83 -2.02 4.17 -26.26
C ARG A 83 -2.55 4.82 -27.54
N PRO A 84 -3.10 6.05 -27.46
CA PRO A 84 -3.88 6.64 -28.55
C PRO A 84 -3.03 6.93 -29.79
N VAL A 85 -1.73 7.17 -29.62
CA VAL A 85 -0.75 7.34 -30.69
C VAL A 85 0.58 6.70 -30.28
N ARG A 86 1.44 6.42 -31.26
CA ARG A 86 2.76 5.87 -31.01
C ARG A 86 3.55 6.77 -30.04
N GLY A 87 4.10 6.14 -29.00
CA GLY A 87 4.93 6.81 -27.99
C GLY A 87 4.15 7.47 -26.86
N PHE A 88 2.83 7.68 -26.98
CA PHE A 88 2.01 8.23 -25.90
C PHE A 88 1.26 7.11 -25.17
N GLU A 89 1.42 7.05 -23.85
CA GLU A 89 0.78 6.06 -22.99
C GLU A 89 0.16 6.76 -21.78
N VAL A 90 -1.08 6.38 -21.45
CA VAL A 90 -1.80 6.80 -20.25
C VAL A 90 -2.24 5.55 -19.49
N GLY A 91 -1.89 5.46 -18.21
CA GLY A 91 -2.30 4.39 -17.31
C GLY A 91 -3.20 4.94 -16.20
N ILE A 92 -4.22 4.19 -15.83
CA ILE A 92 -5.05 4.45 -14.65
C ILE A 92 -5.23 3.12 -13.91
N VAL A 93 -4.91 3.12 -12.62
CA VAL A 93 -5.23 2.03 -11.70
C VAL A 93 -6.12 2.58 -10.60
N ALA A 94 -7.20 1.89 -10.28
CA ALA A 94 -8.13 2.31 -9.25
C ALA A 94 -8.60 1.12 -8.43
N SER A 95 -8.73 1.29 -7.12
CA SER A 95 -9.28 0.26 -6.25
C SER A 95 -10.24 0.85 -5.22
N TYR A 96 -11.31 0.10 -4.97
CA TYR A 96 -12.16 0.22 -3.82
C TYR A 96 -11.94 -0.97 -2.89
N LEU A 97 -11.66 -0.74 -1.62
CA LEU A 97 -11.42 -1.77 -0.61
C LEU A 97 -12.21 -1.51 0.67
N ASP A 98 -13.09 -2.44 1.03
CA ASP A 98 -13.77 -2.48 2.32
C ASP A 98 -13.22 -3.65 3.14
N ALA A 99 -12.16 -3.38 3.90
CA ALA A 99 -11.49 -4.34 4.78
C ALA A 99 -11.76 -4.02 6.25
N TYR A 100 -12.41 -4.95 6.96
CA TYR A 100 -12.82 -4.74 8.35
C TYR A 100 -12.86 -6.04 9.18
N TYR A 101 -12.67 -5.89 10.48
CA TYR A 101 -12.77 -6.98 11.45
C TYR A 101 -14.23 -7.35 11.74
N ARG A 102 -14.53 -8.65 11.82
CA ARG A 102 -15.89 -9.13 12.09
C ARG A 102 -16.18 -9.24 13.58
N LYS A 103 -17.47 -9.43 13.91
CA LYS A 103 -17.94 -9.73 15.26
C LYS A 103 -17.10 -10.85 15.91
N GLY A 104 -16.69 -10.61 17.15
CA GLY A 104 -15.85 -11.53 17.92
C GLY A 104 -14.35 -11.32 17.72
N ALA A 105 -13.94 -10.39 16.86
CA ALA A 105 -12.55 -9.96 16.79
C ALA A 105 -12.17 -9.11 18.01
N ALA A 106 -11.10 -9.48 18.68
CA ALA A 106 -10.60 -8.81 19.87
C ALA A 106 -9.07 -8.85 19.89
N ALA A 107 -8.47 -7.81 20.47
CA ALA A 107 -7.03 -7.66 20.60
C ALA A 107 -6.71 -7.03 21.95
N PHE A 108 -5.52 -7.29 22.49
CA PHE A 108 -5.03 -6.55 23.65
C PHE A 108 -4.71 -5.12 23.24
N ASP A 109 -5.32 -4.17 23.94
CA ASP A 109 -5.11 -2.74 23.74
C ASP A 109 -3.67 -2.37 24.10
N PRO A 110 -2.90 -1.77 23.18
CA PRO A 110 -1.48 -1.50 23.38
C PRO A 110 -1.21 -0.37 24.38
N ILE A 111 -2.25 0.29 24.92
CA ILE A 111 -2.12 1.35 25.92
C ILE A 111 -2.49 0.84 27.32
N SER A 112 -3.68 0.26 27.46
CA SER A 112 -4.23 -0.22 28.74
C SER A 112 -3.90 -1.68 29.06
N GLY A 113 -3.49 -2.47 28.07
CA GLY A 113 -3.32 -3.91 28.18
C GLY A 113 -4.63 -4.69 28.28
N ALA A 114 -5.78 -4.02 28.24
CA ALA A 114 -7.08 -4.67 28.34
C ALA A 114 -7.43 -5.38 27.02
N LEU A 115 -8.10 -6.53 27.11
CA LEU A 115 -8.67 -7.17 25.93
C LEU A 115 -9.87 -6.36 25.43
N ILE A 116 -9.78 -5.76 24.25
CA ILE A 116 -10.81 -4.92 23.64
C ILE A 116 -11.37 -5.55 22.36
N SER A 117 -12.64 -5.26 22.07
CA SER A 117 -13.24 -5.61 20.78
C SER A 117 -12.71 -4.66 19.70
N ILE A 118 -12.22 -5.23 18.61
CA ILE A 118 -11.86 -4.50 17.38
C ILE A 118 -12.85 -4.78 16.24
N ALA A 119 -13.95 -5.48 16.52
CA ALA A 119 -15.00 -5.73 15.53
C ALA A 119 -15.55 -4.41 14.95
N GLY A 120 -15.60 -4.33 13.62
CA GLY A 120 -16.00 -3.13 12.88
C GLY A 120 -14.85 -2.19 12.51
N ASN A 121 -13.68 -2.32 13.16
CA ASN A 121 -12.51 -1.52 12.80
C ASN A 121 -12.08 -1.81 11.36
N GLN A 122 -11.65 -0.75 10.68
CA GLN A 122 -10.98 -0.85 9.38
C GLN A 122 -9.62 -1.52 9.58
N SER A 123 -9.22 -2.40 8.67
CA SER A 123 -7.87 -2.97 8.72
C SER A 123 -6.81 -1.87 8.54
N GLY A 124 -5.70 -2.00 9.26
CA GLY A 124 -4.54 -1.11 9.11
C GLY A 124 -4.07 -1.02 7.65
N PHE A 125 -3.55 0.14 7.26
CA PHE A 125 -3.00 0.41 5.93
C PHE A 125 -3.93 0.10 4.74
N SER A 126 -5.25 0.05 4.97
CA SER A 126 -6.24 -0.34 3.96
C SER A 126 -7.16 0.82 3.57
N PRO A 127 -6.68 1.88 2.90
CA PRO A 127 -7.52 2.98 2.43
C PRO A 127 -8.65 2.47 1.53
N LYS A 128 -9.84 3.05 1.69
CA LYS A 128 -11.03 2.59 0.96
C LYS A 128 -10.96 2.85 -0.53
N TYR A 129 -10.35 3.96 -0.92
CA TYR A 129 -10.11 4.30 -2.31
C TYR A 129 -8.62 4.53 -2.52
N ARG A 130 -8.04 3.92 -3.55
CA ARG A 130 -6.76 4.29 -4.13
C ARG A 130 -6.89 4.49 -5.62
N ILE A 131 -6.26 5.53 -6.13
CA ILE A 131 -6.22 5.83 -7.56
C ILE A 131 -4.78 6.20 -7.91
N GLY A 132 -4.24 5.58 -8.94
CA GLY A 132 -2.97 5.93 -9.56
C GLY A 132 -3.21 6.28 -11.02
N THR A 133 -2.63 7.37 -11.49
CA THR A 133 -2.67 7.77 -12.89
C THR A 133 -1.26 8.03 -13.38
N SER A 134 -0.94 7.62 -14.60
CA SER A 134 0.34 7.89 -15.25
C SER A 134 0.10 8.39 -16.67
N ALA A 135 0.97 9.28 -17.13
CA ALA A 135 1.05 9.64 -18.53
C ALA A 135 2.51 9.82 -18.93
N SER A 136 2.89 9.28 -20.08
CA SER A 136 4.24 9.47 -20.65
C SER A 136 4.19 9.57 -22.15
N TYR A 137 4.98 10.47 -22.73
CA TYR A 137 5.06 10.62 -24.18
C TYR A 137 6.53 10.60 -24.65
N ALA A 138 6.91 9.57 -25.39
CA ALA A 138 8.20 9.50 -26.05
C ALA A 138 8.18 10.33 -27.34
N ILE A 139 8.80 11.51 -27.29
CA ILE A 139 8.87 12.46 -28.41
C ILE A 139 10.20 12.22 -29.14
N PRO A 140 10.18 11.64 -30.35
CA PRO A 140 11.39 11.52 -31.16
C PRO A 140 11.87 12.91 -31.61
N LEU A 141 13.17 13.14 -31.51
CA LEU A 141 13.82 14.38 -31.94
C LEU A 141 14.53 14.15 -33.28
N GLY A 142 14.70 15.22 -34.08
CA GLY A 142 15.28 15.14 -35.42
C GLY A 142 16.74 14.64 -35.47
N ASN A 143 17.43 14.63 -34.33
CA ASN A 143 18.80 14.12 -34.18
C ASN A 143 18.87 12.64 -33.78
N GLY A 144 17.74 11.93 -33.70
CA GLY A 144 17.67 10.52 -33.26
C GLY A 144 17.58 10.34 -31.75
N ALA A 145 17.57 11.42 -30.97
CA ALA A 145 17.32 11.38 -29.53
C ALA A 145 15.82 11.25 -29.23
N THR A 146 15.49 10.95 -27.98
CA THR A 146 14.09 10.94 -27.49
C THR A 146 13.97 11.79 -26.24
N LEU A 147 12.96 12.66 -26.21
CA LEU A 147 12.56 13.40 -25.01
C LEU A 147 11.28 12.79 -24.44
N THR A 148 11.29 12.40 -23.17
CA THR A 148 10.17 11.72 -22.51
C THR A 148 9.76 12.44 -21.23
N PRO A 149 8.78 13.35 -21.27
CA PRO A 149 8.05 13.75 -20.07
C PRO A 149 7.21 12.59 -19.54
N ARG A 150 7.19 12.44 -18.22
CA ARG A 150 6.34 11.49 -17.50
C ARG A 150 5.78 12.16 -16.25
N VAL A 151 4.46 12.04 -16.06
CA VAL A 151 3.77 12.45 -14.83
C VAL A 151 3.08 11.24 -14.21
N GLN A 152 3.14 11.13 -12.89
CA GLN A 152 2.46 10.08 -12.13
C GLN A 152 1.80 10.70 -10.92
N THR A 153 0.50 10.49 -10.74
CA THR A 153 -0.25 10.97 -9.59
C THR A 153 -0.85 9.78 -8.85
N SER A 154 -0.77 9.81 -7.53
CA SER A 154 -1.38 8.82 -6.65
C SER A 154 -2.26 9.51 -5.62
N PHE A 155 -3.45 8.94 -5.39
CA PHE A 155 -4.39 9.36 -4.38
C PHE A 155 -4.69 8.18 -3.46
N ALA A 156 -4.78 8.46 -2.16
CA ALA A 156 -5.32 7.54 -1.18
C ALA A 156 -6.31 8.27 -0.28
N SER A 157 -7.49 7.67 -0.08
CA SER A 157 -8.44 8.12 0.94
C SER A 157 -7.90 7.93 2.35
N ARG A 158 -8.58 8.49 3.36
CA ARG A 158 -8.25 8.31 4.78
C ARG A 158 -8.16 6.84 5.19
N TYR A 159 -7.16 6.51 6.00
CA TYR A 159 -6.98 5.19 6.60
C TYR A 159 -6.35 5.31 7.99
N TYR A 160 -6.14 4.16 8.64
CA TYR A 160 -5.48 4.04 9.93
C TYR A 160 -4.18 3.26 9.77
N LEU A 161 -3.15 3.63 10.54
CA LEU A 161 -1.85 2.98 10.51
C LEU A 161 -1.84 1.65 11.28
N THR A 162 -2.85 1.40 12.11
CA THR A 162 -3.01 0.14 12.83
C THR A 162 -4.46 -0.34 12.77
N ASP A 163 -4.70 -1.53 13.31
CA ASP A 163 -6.01 -2.17 13.40
C ASP A 163 -6.88 -1.65 14.56
N PHE A 164 -6.34 -0.79 15.43
CA PHE A 164 -7.05 -0.22 16.59
C PHE A 164 -7.90 1.00 16.24
N ASN A 165 -7.59 1.68 15.13
CA ASN A 165 -8.38 2.80 14.58
C ASN A 165 -8.44 4.03 15.51
N ALA A 166 -7.40 4.23 16.34
CA ALA A 166 -7.32 5.38 17.21
C ALA A 166 -7.12 6.67 16.40
N PHE A 167 -7.60 7.80 16.94
CA PHE A 167 -7.57 9.10 16.25
C PHE A 167 -6.15 9.52 15.84
N ILE A 168 -5.15 9.26 16.68
CA ILE A 168 -3.75 9.63 16.44
C ILE A 168 -3.13 8.88 15.26
N GLU A 169 -3.62 7.68 14.98
CA GLU A 169 -3.15 6.78 13.91
C GLU A 169 -3.77 7.11 12.56
N ARG A 170 -4.76 8.00 12.55
CA ARG A 170 -5.47 8.38 11.34
C ARG A 170 -4.53 9.12 10.39
N GLN A 171 -4.35 8.57 9.20
CA GLN A 171 -3.76 9.26 8.06
C GLN A 171 -4.89 9.89 7.25
N LYS A 172 -4.82 11.21 7.04
CA LYS A 172 -5.78 11.93 6.19
C LYS A 172 -5.63 11.49 4.74
N ALA A 173 -6.69 11.69 3.96
CA ALA A 173 -6.60 11.52 2.51
C ALA A 173 -5.49 12.43 1.95
N TYR A 174 -4.79 11.94 0.93
CA TYR A 174 -3.69 12.67 0.34
C TYR A 174 -3.54 12.36 -1.15
N THR A 175 -2.93 13.31 -1.84
CA THR A 175 -2.47 13.16 -3.23
C THR A 175 -0.97 13.42 -3.27
N LYS A 176 -0.26 12.66 -4.10
CA LYS A 176 1.15 12.84 -4.42
C LYS A 176 1.35 12.72 -5.93
N THR A 177 1.98 13.73 -6.53
CA THR A 177 2.35 13.77 -7.93
C THR A 177 3.86 13.83 -8.08
N ASP A 178 4.37 13.02 -9.00
CA ASP A 178 5.76 13.00 -9.41
C ASP A 178 5.84 13.40 -10.88
N PHE A 179 6.90 14.09 -11.25
CA PHE A 179 7.22 14.45 -12.61
C PHE A 179 8.67 14.12 -12.93
N ARG A 180 8.90 13.56 -14.13
CA ARG A 180 10.21 13.25 -14.67
C ARG A 180 10.28 13.75 -16.11
N LEU A 181 11.45 14.25 -16.50
CA LEU A 181 11.77 14.56 -17.88
C LEU A 181 13.10 13.89 -18.22
N THR A 182 13.02 12.92 -19.13
CA THR A 182 14.17 12.11 -19.54
C THR A 182 14.57 12.47 -20.97
N TYR A 183 15.83 12.80 -21.19
CA TYR A 183 16.45 12.87 -22.50
C TYR A 183 17.30 11.62 -22.71
N ALA A 184 17.01 10.85 -23.75
CA ALA A 184 17.85 9.74 -24.21
C ALA A 184 18.56 10.17 -25.50
N ALA A 185 19.89 10.10 -25.50
CA ALA A 185 20.70 10.40 -26.66
C ALA A 185 20.50 9.35 -27.78
N PRO A 186 20.92 9.64 -29.02
CA PRO A 186 20.84 8.67 -30.12
C PRO A 186 21.49 7.34 -29.74
N ASP A 187 20.88 6.23 -30.16
CA ASP A 187 21.29 4.87 -29.83
C ASP A 187 21.33 4.56 -28.31
N ASP A 188 20.59 5.33 -27.50
CA ASP A 188 20.55 5.26 -26.04
C ASP A 188 21.93 5.32 -25.35
N ARG A 189 22.95 5.87 -26.03
CA ARG A 189 24.34 5.88 -25.54
C ARG A 189 24.50 6.55 -24.17
N TRP A 190 23.67 7.55 -23.88
CA TRP A 190 23.56 8.17 -22.56
C TRP A 190 22.15 8.71 -22.33
N THR A 191 21.79 8.85 -21.06
CA THR A 191 20.52 9.42 -20.61
C THR A 191 20.74 10.51 -19.58
N LEU A 192 19.93 11.56 -19.62
CA LEU A 192 19.87 12.58 -18.59
C LEU A 192 18.41 12.72 -18.14
N GLU A 193 18.16 12.63 -16.84
CA GLU A 193 16.82 12.77 -16.27
C GLU A 193 16.83 13.88 -15.22
N GLY A 194 15.88 14.82 -15.34
CA GLY A 194 15.50 15.70 -14.25
C GLY A 194 14.18 15.21 -13.64
N TYR A 195 14.07 15.24 -12.32
CA TYR A 195 12.86 14.79 -11.64
C TYR A 195 12.47 15.66 -10.43
N VAL A 196 11.18 15.62 -10.12
CA VAL A 196 10.61 16.05 -8.85
C VAL A 196 9.61 15.00 -8.39
N THR A 197 9.73 14.58 -7.13
CA THR A 197 8.80 13.66 -6.48
C THR A 197 8.04 14.39 -5.38
N ASN A 198 6.80 13.99 -5.13
CA ASN A 198 5.92 14.61 -4.14
C ASN A 198 5.83 16.14 -4.36
N ILE A 199 5.40 16.55 -5.56
CA ILE A 199 5.27 17.95 -5.98
C ILE A 199 4.42 18.75 -4.99
N GLU A 200 3.38 18.17 -4.40
CA GLU A 200 2.53 18.83 -3.41
C GLU A 200 3.24 19.08 -2.07
N ASN A 201 4.40 18.45 -1.85
CA ASN A 201 5.10 18.42 -0.57
C ASN A 201 4.23 17.87 0.56
N THR A 202 3.40 16.87 0.26
CA THR A 202 2.45 16.30 1.20
C THR A 202 3.17 15.42 2.24
N ALA A 203 3.02 15.76 3.52
CA ALA A 203 3.46 14.93 4.63
C ALA A 203 2.48 13.74 4.81
N VAL A 204 2.99 12.53 4.62
CA VAL A 204 2.22 11.28 4.78
C VAL A 204 2.84 10.48 5.90
N LYS A 205 2.04 10.02 6.85
CA LYS A 205 2.49 9.07 7.86
C LYS A 205 2.78 7.72 7.18
N ALA A 206 4.05 7.34 7.13
CA ALA A 206 4.54 6.11 6.51
C ALA A 206 4.47 4.91 7.46
N GLY A 207 4.42 5.15 8.76
CA GLY A 207 4.28 4.11 9.77
C GLY A 207 3.88 4.73 11.10
N GLY A 208 3.30 3.89 11.97
CA GLY A 208 3.15 4.23 13.36
C GLY A 208 2.94 3.00 14.21
N GLU A 209 3.44 3.05 15.44
CA GLU A 209 3.45 1.94 16.38
C GLU A 209 3.31 2.49 17.80
N PHE A 210 2.55 1.76 18.63
CA PHE A 210 2.50 2.05 20.05
C PHE A 210 3.74 1.50 20.74
N GLY A 211 4.38 2.35 21.53
CA GLY A 211 5.43 1.96 22.45
C GLY A 211 4.93 1.91 23.89
N GLY A 212 5.82 1.47 24.78
CA GLY A 212 5.55 1.45 26.22
C GLY A 212 5.15 2.80 26.79
N ARG A 213 4.39 2.76 27.89
CA ARG A 213 3.89 3.95 28.63
C ARG A 213 2.99 4.88 27.80
N GLY A 214 2.27 4.34 26.81
CA GLY A 214 1.33 5.12 25.99
C GLY A 214 2.00 6.01 24.94
N ALA A 215 3.28 5.78 24.63
CA ALA A 215 3.95 6.45 23.53
C ALA A 215 3.39 5.96 22.18
N TYR A 216 3.34 6.85 21.19
CA TYR A 216 3.02 6.49 19.81
C TYR A 216 4.08 7.06 18.87
N PHE A 217 4.87 6.17 18.29
CA PHE A 217 5.91 6.51 17.33
C PHE A 217 5.29 6.69 15.95
N MET A 218 5.74 7.69 15.20
CA MET A 218 5.28 7.97 13.83
C MET A 218 6.46 8.25 12.93
N ALA A 219 6.45 7.63 11.75
CA ALA A 219 7.38 7.95 10.68
C ALA A 219 6.64 8.68 9.56
N TYR A 220 7.30 9.65 8.93
CA TYR A 220 6.78 10.35 7.77
C TYR A 220 7.52 9.91 6.50
N ALA A 221 6.77 9.80 5.41
CA ALA A 221 7.36 9.62 4.09
C ALA A 221 8.23 10.83 3.73
N PRO A 222 9.23 10.67 2.84
CA PRO A 222 10.06 11.79 2.39
C PRO A 222 9.23 12.99 1.91
N PRO A 223 9.71 14.23 2.18
CA PRO A 223 9.11 15.45 1.66
C PRO A 223 9.30 15.54 0.13
N ARG A 224 8.99 16.68 -0.48
CA ARG A 224 9.32 16.94 -1.88
C ARG A 224 10.82 16.75 -2.09
N GLN A 225 11.21 15.98 -3.11
CA GLN A 225 12.60 15.82 -3.53
C GLN A 225 12.72 16.16 -5.01
N TRP A 226 13.84 16.76 -5.39
CA TRP A 226 14.20 17.02 -6.78
C TRP A 226 15.63 16.58 -7.02
N GLY A 227 15.96 16.26 -8.26
CA GLY A 227 17.31 15.80 -8.58
C GLY A 227 17.53 15.63 -10.07
N VAL A 228 18.77 15.27 -10.39
CA VAL A 228 19.22 14.96 -11.74
C VAL A 228 19.96 13.63 -11.69
N ALA A 229 19.70 12.76 -12.66
CA ALA A 229 20.38 11.49 -12.83
C ALA A 229 20.95 11.38 -14.25
N ALA A 230 22.13 10.79 -14.38
CA ALA A 230 22.76 10.50 -15.67
C ALA A 230 23.13 9.02 -15.76
N GLY A 231 22.97 8.43 -16.94
CA GLY A 231 23.30 7.04 -17.23
C GLY A 231 24.09 6.93 -18.53
N PHE A 232 25.03 5.98 -18.59
CA PHE A 232 25.88 5.74 -19.75
C PHE A 232 25.85 4.25 -20.09
N LYS A 233 25.72 3.93 -21.38
CA LYS A 233 25.87 2.55 -21.89
C LYS A 233 27.28 2.41 -22.47
N PHE A 234 27.98 1.32 -22.14
CA PHE A 234 29.32 0.97 -22.60
C PHE A 234 29.29 -0.31 -23.42
#